data_AF-A0AAV0WA70-F1
#
_entry.id   AF-A0AAV0WA70-F1
#
_cell.length_a   1.000
_cell.length_b   1.000
_cell.length_c   1.000
_cell.angle_alpha   90.00
_cell.angle_beta   90.00
_cell.angle_gamma   90.00
#
_symmetry.space_group_name_H-M   'P 1'
#
loop_
_entity.id
_entity.type
_entity.pdbx_description
1 polymer ?
#
loop_
_entity_poly.entity_id
_entity_poly.type
_entity_poly.pdbx_seq_one_letter_code
_entity_poly.pdbx_strand_id
1 'polypeptide(L)'
;MRKAISSRDRLSVTLRYLATGNTFKDLSYSTRIAPNTISSIVRSTLAAIIQILGPRVINLPSTADEWELVGHKFEMLWNFPHCIGSLDGKHIIFVC
;
A
#
# COMPACT_ATOMS: atom_id res chain seq x y z
N MET A 1 -25.23 22.55 -5.33
CA MET A 1 -23.93 21.91 -5.68
C MET A 1 -23.45 21.14 -4.45
N ARG A 2 -23.07 19.84 -4.57
CA ARG A 2 -22.58 19.09 -3.39
C ARG A 2 -21.21 19.63 -2.96
N LYS A 3 -20.95 19.71 -1.65
CA LYS A 3 -19.63 20.10 -1.13
C LYS A 3 -18.60 19.05 -1.56
N ALA A 4 -17.44 19.50 -2.02
CA ALA A 4 -16.32 18.64 -2.35
C ALA A 4 -15.81 17.94 -1.07
N ILE A 5 -15.38 16.69 -1.21
CA ILE A 5 -14.76 15.92 -0.12
C ILE A 5 -13.38 16.52 0.14
N SER A 6 -13.09 16.83 1.40
CA SER A 6 -11.84 17.48 1.78
C SER A 6 -10.63 16.57 1.56
N SER A 7 -9.45 17.14 1.31
CA SER A 7 -8.20 16.37 1.19
C SER A 7 -7.89 15.55 2.44
N ARG A 8 -8.28 16.06 3.63
CA ARG A 8 -8.15 15.33 4.90
C ARG A 8 -8.99 14.06 4.91
N ASP A 9 -10.25 14.14 4.47
CA ASP A 9 -11.14 12.98 4.46
C ASP A 9 -10.66 11.95 3.44
N ARG A 10 -10.21 12.42 2.26
CA ARG A 10 -9.62 11.55 1.22
C ARG A 10 -8.42 10.75 1.74
N LEU A 11 -7.54 11.43 2.48
CA LEU A 11 -6.40 10.78 3.13
C LEU A 11 -6.85 9.78 4.22
N SER A 12 -7.77 10.19 5.09
CA SER A 12 -8.29 9.36 6.17
C SER A 12 -8.91 8.05 5.65
N VAL A 13 -9.75 8.13 4.61
CA VAL A 13 -10.35 6.94 3.97
C VAL A 13 -9.28 6.02 3.39
N THR A 14 -8.27 6.59 2.73
CA THR A 14 -7.17 5.83 2.12
C THR A 14 -6.34 5.11 3.17
N LEU A 15 -5.98 5.78 4.27
CA LEU A 15 -5.24 5.17 5.37
C LEU A 15 -6.04 4.06 6.06
N ARG A 16 -7.35 4.28 6.27
CA ARG A 16 -8.22 3.25 6.83
C ARG A 16 -8.30 2.02 5.93
N TYR A 17 -8.43 2.22 4.62
CA TYR A 17 -8.41 1.13 3.65
C TYR A 17 -7.10 0.30 3.72
N LEU A 18 -5.95 0.98 3.81
CA LEU A 18 -4.65 0.32 3.93
C LEU A 18 -4.49 -0.44 5.25
N ALA A 19 -4.92 0.15 6.36
CA ALA A 19 -4.74 -0.43 7.69
C ALA A 19 -5.66 -1.64 7.97
N THR A 20 -6.90 -1.61 7.50
CA THR A 20 -7.88 -2.67 7.81
C THR A 20 -8.08 -3.67 6.69
N GLY A 21 -7.73 -3.30 5.45
CA GLY A 21 -7.98 -4.12 4.27
C GLY A 21 -9.46 -4.33 3.93
N ASN A 22 -10.38 -3.55 4.53
CA ASN A 22 -11.83 -3.66 4.32
C ASN A 22 -12.24 -3.38 2.88
N THR A 23 -13.43 -3.84 2.51
CA THR A 23 -13.99 -3.54 1.19
C THR A 23 -14.43 -2.07 1.10
N PHE A 24 -14.51 -1.54 -0.13
CA PHE A 24 -15.06 -0.19 -0.34
C PHE A 24 -16.53 -0.07 0.09
N LYS A 25 -17.27 -1.20 0.12
CA LYS A 25 -18.64 -1.24 0.62
C LYS A 25 -18.67 -1.00 2.12
N ASP A 26 -17.82 -1.68 2.88
CA ASP A 26 -17.72 -1.49 4.34
C ASP A 26 -17.28 -0.06 4.69
N LEU A 27 -16.28 0.45 3.96
CA LEU A 27 -15.80 1.82 4.15
C LEU A 27 -16.87 2.87 3.83
N SER A 28 -17.78 2.59 2.89
CA SER A 28 -18.88 3.51 2.56
C SER A 28 -19.84 3.73 3.72
N TYR A 29 -20.09 2.70 4.55
CA TYR A 29 -20.94 2.85 5.74
C TYR A 29 -20.29 3.75 6.79
N SER A 30 -18.97 3.64 6.97
CA SER A 30 -18.24 4.44 7.98
C SER A 30 -17.99 5.89 7.54
N THR A 31 -17.75 6.12 6.26
CA THR A 31 -17.34 7.43 5.72
C THR A 31 -18.48 8.19 5.07
N ARG A 32 -19.62 7.51 4.83
CA ARG A 32 -20.78 8.01 4.06
C ARG A 32 -20.42 8.48 2.65
N ILE A 33 -19.36 7.93 2.06
CA ILE A 33 -18.93 8.18 0.69
C ILE A 33 -19.27 6.95 -0.15
N ALA A 34 -19.84 7.16 -1.34
CA ALA A 34 -20.21 6.04 -2.21
C ALA A 34 -18.97 5.20 -2.62
N PRO A 35 -19.07 3.86 -2.72
CA PRO A 35 -17.93 2.99 -3.01
C PRO A 35 -17.17 3.33 -4.30
N ASN A 36 -17.88 3.76 -5.34
CA ASN A 36 -17.28 4.21 -6.61
C ASN A 36 -16.36 5.44 -6.41
N THR A 37 -16.77 6.35 -5.55
CA THR A 37 -16.05 7.58 -5.21
C THR A 37 -14.85 7.26 -4.34
N ILE A 38 -15.01 6.36 -3.36
CA ILE A 38 -13.91 5.82 -2.55
C ILE A 38 -12.84 5.20 -3.45
N SER A 39 -13.23 4.38 -4.43
CA SER A 39 -12.28 3.75 -5.36
C SER A 39 -11.41 4.78 -6.10
N SER A 40 -12.03 5.87 -6.58
CA SER A 40 -11.30 6.98 -7.23
C SER A 40 -10.41 7.76 -6.25
N ILE A 41 -10.91 8.03 -5.04
CA ILE A 41 -10.17 8.71 -3.97
C ILE A 41 -8.94 7.91 -3.58
N VAL A 42 -9.08 6.61 -3.32
CA VAL A 42 -7.98 5.73 -2.90
C VAL A 42 -6.90 5.71 -3.98
N ARG A 43 -7.26 5.51 -5.26
CA ARG A 43 -6.28 5.53 -6.37
C ARG A 43 -5.52 6.86 -6.45
N SER A 44 -6.25 7.97 -6.47
CA SER A 44 -5.62 9.30 -6.59
C SER A 44 -4.74 9.66 -5.39
N THR A 45 -5.17 9.29 -4.19
CA THR A 45 -4.42 9.57 -2.95
C THR A 45 -3.17 8.70 -2.86
N LEU A 46 -3.27 7.41 -3.20
CA LEU A 46 -2.11 6.51 -3.24
C LEU A 46 -1.07 6.96 -4.26
N ALA A 47 -1.49 7.41 -5.46
CA ALA A 47 -0.56 7.93 -6.46
C ALA A 47 0.23 9.13 -5.91
N ALA A 48 -0.44 10.07 -5.24
CA ALA A 48 0.22 11.21 -4.61
C ALA A 48 1.17 10.79 -3.48
N ILE A 49 0.77 9.81 -2.65
CA ILE A 49 1.63 9.26 -1.59
C ILE A 49 2.88 8.63 -2.19
N ILE A 50 2.75 7.78 -3.20
CA ILE A 50 3.87 7.09 -3.86
C ILE A 50 4.81 8.09 -4.51
N GLN A 51 4.28 9.13 -5.16
CA GLN A 51 5.10 10.15 -5.80
C GLN A 51 6.02 10.89 -4.81
N ILE A 52 5.55 11.14 -3.59
CA ILE A 52 6.31 11.90 -2.58
C ILE A 52 7.14 10.99 -1.67
N LEU A 53 6.58 9.88 -1.22
CA LEU A 53 7.23 8.97 -0.26
C LEU A 53 8.05 7.88 -0.93
N GLY A 54 7.71 7.46 -2.14
CA GLY A 54 8.42 6.38 -2.86
C GLY A 54 9.94 6.60 -2.87
N PRO A 55 10.43 7.75 -3.37
CA PRO A 55 11.87 8.04 -3.39
C PRO A 55 12.52 8.25 -2.02
N ARG A 56 11.72 8.50 -0.97
CA ARG A 56 12.23 8.81 0.38
C ARG A 56 12.30 7.60 1.29
N VAL A 57 11.40 6.65 1.07
CA VAL A 57 11.18 5.49 1.96
C VAL A 57 11.67 4.19 1.31
N ILE A 58 11.56 4.09 -0.02
CA ILE A 58 11.96 2.89 -0.76
C ILE A 58 13.36 3.12 -1.32
N ASN A 59 14.37 2.64 -0.60
CA ASN A 59 15.75 2.60 -1.07
C ASN A 59 16.02 1.21 -1.64
N LEU A 60 16.13 1.12 -2.97
CA LEU A 60 16.50 -0.11 -3.66
C LEU A 60 18.02 -0.19 -3.78
N PRO A 61 18.62 -1.39 -3.60
CA PRO A 61 20.02 -1.62 -3.93
C PRO A 61 20.29 -1.23 -5.39
N SER A 62 21.38 -0.50 -5.62
CA SER A 62 21.74 0.02 -6.94
C SER A 62 22.99 -0.65 -7.52
N THR A 63 23.74 -1.39 -6.69
CA THR A 63 24.97 -2.09 -7.08
C THR A 63 24.86 -3.59 -6.88
N ALA A 64 25.65 -4.36 -7.64
CA ALA A 64 25.68 -5.82 -7.54
C ALA A 64 26.04 -6.29 -6.11
N ASP A 65 27.02 -5.63 -5.49
CA ASP A 65 27.49 -5.94 -4.13
C ASP A 65 26.37 -5.75 -3.07
N GLU A 66 25.55 -4.70 -3.22
CA GLU A 66 24.41 -4.48 -2.33
C GLU A 66 23.32 -5.55 -2.50
N TRP A 67 23.07 -5.99 -3.75
CA TRP A 67 22.14 -7.08 -4.03
C TRP A 67 22.64 -8.41 -3.47
N GLU A 68 23.93 -8.69 -3.59
CA GLU A 68 24.56 -9.88 -3.01
C GLU A 68 24.47 -9.86 -1.48
N LEU A 69 24.69 -8.71 -0.85
CA LEU A 69 24.52 -8.54 0.59
C LEU A 69 23.08 -8.83 1.04
N VAL A 70 22.07 -8.40 0.27
CA VAL A 70 20.67 -8.72 0.56
C VAL A 70 20.43 -10.22 0.41
N GLY A 71 20.91 -10.83 -0.68
CA GLY A 71 20.86 -12.28 -0.92
C GLY A 71 21.42 -13.11 0.24
N HIS A 72 22.63 -12.78 0.67
CA HIS A 72 23.32 -13.46 1.75
C HIS A 72 22.58 -13.29 3.09
N LYS A 73 21.98 -12.12 3.36
CA LYS A 73 21.15 -11.93 4.56
C LYS A 73 19.93 -12.84 4.55
N PHE A 74 19.28 -13.00 3.40
CA PHE A 74 18.12 -13.88 3.31
C PHE A 74 18.49 -15.36 3.51
N GLU A 75 19.61 -15.77 2.93
CA GLU A 75 20.16 -17.11 3.11
C GLU A 75 20.51 -17.38 4.58
N MET A 76 21.21 -16.46 5.25
CA MET A 76 21.60 -16.61 6.66
C MET A 76 20.41 -16.67 7.63
N LEU A 77 19.37 -15.86 7.40
CA LEU A 77 18.25 -15.73 8.33
C LEU A 77 17.14 -16.75 8.07
N TRP A 78 16.87 -17.08 6.81
CA TRP A 78 15.73 -17.91 6.41
C TRP A 78 16.11 -19.12 5.57
N ASN A 79 17.41 -19.40 5.38
CA ASN A 79 17.92 -20.48 4.52
C ASN A 79 17.34 -20.41 3.10
N PHE A 80 17.15 -19.18 2.60
CA PHE A 80 16.63 -18.92 1.27
C PHE A 80 17.72 -18.37 0.37
N PRO A 81 18.49 -19.24 -0.32
CA PRO A 81 19.60 -18.81 -1.16
C PRO A 81 19.09 -17.95 -2.34
N HIS A 82 19.89 -16.97 -2.73
CA HIS A 82 19.62 -16.05 -3.85
C HIS A 82 18.31 -15.26 -3.74
N CYS A 83 17.74 -15.07 -2.54
CA CYS A 83 16.57 -14.22 -2.34
C CYS A 83 16.98 -12.74 -2.21
N ILE A 84 16.58 -11.94 -3.18
CA ILE A 84 16.89 -10.50 -3.22
C ILE A 84 15.79 -9.62 -2.60
N GLY A 85 14.72 -10.22 -2.09
CA GLY A 85 13.62 -9.50 -1.47
C GLY A 85 12.38 -10.34 -1.30
N SER A 86 11.50 -9.88 -0.41
CA SER A 86 10.20 -10.50 -0.16
C SER A 86 9.10 -9.45 -0.26
N LEU A 87 8.00 -9.80 -0.90
CA LEU A 87 6.82 -8.96 -0.96
C LEU A 87 5.75 -9.58 -0.05
N ASP A 88 5.47 -8.94 1.07
CA ASP A 88 4.39 -9.38 1.95
C ASP A 88 3.03 -9.00 1.34
N GLY A 89 2.12 -9.97 1.30
CA GLY A 89 0.86 -9.87 0.58
C GLY A 89 -0.26 -9.28 1.41
N LYS A 90 -1.22 -8.63 0.76
CA LYS A 90 -2.53 -8.38 1.39
C LYS A 90 -3.30 -9.70 1.44
N HIS A 91 -3.70 -10.15 2.63
CA HIS A 91 -4.66 -11.25 2.76
C HIS A 91 -6.00 -10.84 2.14
N ILE A 92 -6.37 -11.46 1.00
CA ILE A 92 -7.69 -11.34 0.40
C ILE A 92 -8.47 -12.59 0.79
N ILE A 93 -9.44 -12.43 1.69
CA ILE A 93 -10.35 -13.50 2.08
C ILE A 93 -11.37 -13.66 0.95
N PHE A 94 -11.32 -14.79 0.25
CA PHE A 94 -12.40 -15.22 -0.64
C PHE A 94 -13.47 -15.89 0.21
N VAL A 95 -14.66 -15.30 0.26
CA VAL A 95 -15.86 -15.93 0.82
C VAL A 95 -16.63 -16.48 -0.37
N CYS A 96 -16.73 -17.81 -0.45
CA CYS A 96 -17.54 -18.52 -1.43
C CYS A 96 -19.00 -18.58 -0.98
#